data_AF-A0A948DSL4-F1
#
_entry.id   AF-A0A948DSL4-F1
#
_cell.length_a   1.000
_cell.length_b   1.000
_cell.length_c   1.000
_cell.angle_alpha   90.00
_cell.angle_beta   90.00
_cell.angle_gamma   90.00
#
_symmetry.space_group_name_H-M   'P 1'
#
loop_
_entity.id
_entity.type
_entity.pdbx_description
1 polymer ?
#
loop_
_entity_poly.entity_id
_entity_poly.type
_entity_poly.pdbx_seq_one_letter_code
_entity_poly.pdbx_strand_id
1 'polypeptide(L)'
;MRRIIFLCLVFLLAAKPASALSQFTTDYQITYKVDATGLTNVKYQISQTNNLSRVYATEFSLSVSHTNIENLKVKDFTTPIDPDIVLTNNITNINFPFINKIVGVDKTHTFSIEYNTHDIAVKTGSVWEINIPKITTNESINNLTVNLQIPPNFPKLVFVDPKPTKITNNIYTFSSHSLANKPISALFGSEQFFELNTSYYLENELNSNNQKTIALPPNTSYQEVLIKDISPKPDNITADPDGNWLAVYTLKPKQKLNIDLKQIIKLQFTPKSEIGTPDLSKYLEPTKTWDYNSQEFQKINVGELKDPQQIFNFVTDSLVYNYSLIEKDPLSRQTASFSLQHPTQAICTNFTDLFVALARKNNLPAREIQGFAMSENEKLKPLSLAKDVLHAWPEYFDKEKNTWIQVDPTWTNTTNGVDYFNKLDLNHIAFVIHGQDTTPPLPAGFYKNPEKTTKDVNVKETDPIEFPPANIQVEIKEQRGNVLIVSVKNPSGTAKLNIPPLSHQEMEINLNSRPIVGKSTKTVTVEIAGDQYTLPVSIKPILQPQALMAILATLLILLILIIKKIKNTNSVFPVSIKT
;
A
#
# COMPACT_ATOMS: atom_id res chain seq x y z
N MET A 1 34.09 -55.41 -37.01
CA MET A 1 33.80 -53.97 -36.81
C MET A 1 32.53 -53.68 -36.00
N ARG A 2 31.35 -54.26 -36.29
CA ARG A 2 30.10 -53.99 -35.53
C ARG A 2 30.14 -54.27 -34.02
N ARG A 3 30.86 -55.30 -33.55
CA ARG A 3 30.97 -55.61 -32.10
C ARG A 3 31.91 -54.67 -31.33
N ILE A 4 32.89 -54.05 -31.98
CA ILE A 4 33.81 -53.09 -31.35
C ILE A 4 33.14 -51.71 -31.21
N ILE A 5 32.31 -51.33 -32.19
CA ILE A 5 31.51 -50.10 -32.13
C ILE A 5 30.46 -50.18 -31.02
N PHE A 6 29.84 -51.35 -30.80
CA PHE A 6 28.87 -51.54 -29.71
C PHE A 6 29.54 -51.47 -28.32
N LEU A 7 30.77 -51.96 -28.18
CA LEU A 7 31.51 -51.91 -26.91
C LEU A 7 31.99 -50.49 -26.55
N CYS A 8 32.37 -49.67 -27.55
CA CYS A 8 32.69 -48.25 -27.33
C CYS A 8 31.44 -47.40 -27.00
N LEU A 9 30.27 -47.75 -27.55
CA LEU A 9 29.02 -47.01 -27.27
C LEU A 9 28.51 -47.24 -25.84
N VAL A 10 28.73 -48.44 -25.28
CA VAL A 10 28.36 -48.77 -23.89
C VAL A 10 29.28 -48.06 -22.87
N PHE A 11 30.55 -47.82 -23.21
CA PHE A 11 31.47 -47.06 -22.35
C PHE A 11 31.19 -45.55 -22.33
N LEU A 12 30.68 -44.98 -23.41
CA LEU A 12 30.27 -43.57 -23.47
C LEU A 12 28.98 -43.28 -22.69
N LEU A 13 28.12 -44.29 -22.50
CA LEU A 13 26.89 -44.19 -21.70
C LEU A 13 27.11 -44.44 -20.19
N ALA A 14 28.32 -44.85 -19.78
CA ALA A 14 28.68 -45.10 -18.37
C ALA A 14 29.53 -43.99 -17.74
N ALA A 15 29.83 -42.91 -18.48
CA ALA A 15 30.52 -41.75 -17.94
C ALA A 15 29.61 -41.02 -16.95
N LYS A 16 29.84 -41.25 -15.65
CA LYS A 16 29.24 -40.42 -14.61
C LYS A 16 29.74 -38.98 -14.81
N PRO A 17 28.88 -37.96 -14.68
CA PRO A 17 29.34 -36.57 -14.69
C PRO A 17 30.38 -36.41 -13.58
N ALA A 18 31.62 -36.12 -13.96
CA ALA A 18 32.68 -35.81 -13.02
C ALA A 18 32.49 -34.36 -12.56
N SER A 19 31.95 -34.17 -11.37
CA SER A 19 31.96 -32.85 -10.72
C SER A 19 33.39 -32.54 -10.29
N ALA A 20 33.95 -31.44 -10.77
CA ALA A 20 35.24 -30.95 -10.29
C ALA A 20 35.12 -30.65 -8.79
N LEU A 21 36.05 -31.17 -7.99
CA LEU A 21 36.14 -30.85 -6.56
C LEU A 21 36.47 -29.37 -6.40
N SER A 22 35.72 -28.63 -5.58
CA SER A 22 36.05 -27.24 -5.27
C SER A 22 37.43 -27.17 -4.61
N GLN A 23 38.22 -26.15 -4.91
CA GLN A 23 39.57 -26.01 -4.34
C GLN A 23 39.53 -25.81 -2.83
N PHE A 24 38.52 -25.07 -2.36
CA PHE A 24 38.27 -24.78 -0.96
C PHE A 24 36.79 -25.03 -0.61
N THR A 25 36.54 -25.32 0.67
CA THR A 25 35.21 -25.32 1.29
C THR A 25 35.24 -24.38 2.49
N THR A 26 34.18 -23.60 2.68
CA THR A 26 34.21 -22.51 3.67
C THR A 26 33.00 -22.60 4.59
N ASP A 27 33.28 -22.53 5.89
CA ASP A 27 32.29 -22.43 6.95
C ASP A 27 32.22 -20.98 7.47
N TYR A 28 31.00 -20.44 7.51
CA TYR A 28 30.73 -19.08 7.97
C TYR A 28 29.91 -19.09 9.26
N GLN A 29 30.38 -18.39 10.28
CA GLN A 29 29.60 -18.01 11.44
C GLN A 29 29.56 -16.49 11.55
N ILE A 30 28.38 -15.91 11.35
CA ILE A 30 28.20 -14.47 11.28
C ILE A 30 27.31 -14.03 12.44
N THR A 31 27.74 -13.00 13.16
CA THR A 31 26.97 -12.42 14.27
C THR A 31 26.66 -10.97 13.95
N TYR A 32 25.37 -10.63 13.95
CA TYR A 32 24.86 -9.27 13.89
C TYR A 32 24.35 -8.91 15.27
N LYS A 33 25.07 -8.05 15.99
CA LYS A 33 24.68 -7.58 17.31
C LYS A 33 24.19 -6.15 17.21
N VAL A 34 22.87 -5.99 17.25
CA VAL A 34 22.20 -4.69 17.20
C VAL A 34 22.20 -4.09 18.60
N ASP A 35 22.46 -2.78 18.72
CA ASP A 35 22.31 -2.04 19.97
C ASP A 35 21.02 -1.19 20.01
N ALA A 36 20.79 -0.48 21.12
CA ALA A 36 19.57 0.32 21.31
C ALA A 36 19.47 1.55 20.37
N THR A 37 20.55 1.92 19.70
CA THR A 37 20.61 3.02 18.73
C THR A 37 20.51 2.56 17.28
N GLY A 38 20.58 1.25 17.03
CA GLY A 38 20.55 0.64 15.69
C GLY A 38 21.94 0.42 15.10
N LEU A 39 22.98 0.93 15.74
CA LEU A 39 24.35 0.59 15.39
C LEU A 39 24.53 -0.92 15.57
N THR A 40 24.94 -1.57 14.48
CA THR A 40 25.09 -3.02 14.43
C THR A 40 26.56 -3.37 14.33
N ASN A 41 27.06 -4.11 15.31
CA ASN A 41 28.37 -4.75 15.23
C ASN A 41 28.23 -6.07 14.47
N VAL A 42 28.92 -6.17 13.34
CA VAL A 42 28.90 -7.34 12.46
C VAL A 42 30.23 -8.06 12.59
N LYS A 43 30.18 -9.36 12.88
CA LYS A 43 31.37 -10.20 13.02
C LYS A 43 31.25 -11.46 12.19
N TYR A 44 32.14 -11.61 11.22
CA TYR A 44 32.36 -12.82 10.45
C TYR A 44 33.47 -13.64 11.10
N GLN A 45 33.19 -14.91 11.39
CA GLN A 45 34.18 -15.92 11.73
C GLN A 45 34.18 -16.96 10.60
N ILE A 46 35.28 -17.07 9.90
CA ILE A 46 35.38 -17.83 8.64
C ILE A 46 36.43 -18.92 8.83
N SER A 47 36.07 -20.15 8.46
CA SER A 47 36.98 -21.31 8.45
C SER A 47 37.01 -21.89 7.05
N GLN A 48 38.13 -21.69 6.34
CA GLN A 48 38.33 -22.19 4.98
C GLN A 48 39.17 -23.46 5.01
N THR A 49 38.63 -24.56 4.53
CA THR A 49 39.31 -25.86 4.43
C THR A 49 39.81 -26.10 3.02
N ASN A 50 41.09 -26.43 2.90
CA ASN A 50 41.74 -26.73 1.63
C ASN A 50 41.48 -28.19 1.22
N ASN A 51 40.88 -28.39 0.04
CA ASN A 51 40.53 -29.72 -0.46
C ASN A 51 41.65 -30.33 -1.32
N LEU A 52 42.73 -29.59 -1.59
CA LEU A 52 43.80 -29.98 -2.51
C LEU A 52 45.18 -29.91 -1.85
N SER A 53 46.09 -30.81 -2.24
CA SER A 53 47.40 -30.94 -1.59
C SER A 53 48.44 -29.91 -2.04
N ARG A 54 48.22 -29.21 -3.16
CA ARG A 54 49.25 -28.38 -3.84
C ARG A 54 48.85 -26.92 -4.08
N VAL A 55 47.70 -26.49 -3.58
CA VAL A 55 47.24 -25.10 -3.68
C VAL A 55 47.13 -24.51 -2.27
N TYR A 56 47.14 -23.20 -2.16
CA TYR A 56 46.81 -22.46 -0.94
C TYR A 56 46.24 -21.09 -1.35
N ALA A 57 45.35 -20.54 -0.54
CA ALA A 57 44.80 -19.21 -0.78
C ALA A 57 45.83 -18.14 -0.39
N THR A 58 45.96 -17.10 -1.21
CA THR A 58 46.89 -15.97 -0.98
C THR A 58 46.19 -14.73 -0.46
N GLU A 59 44.91 -14.58 -0.75
CA GLU A 59 44.09 -13.43 -0.41
C GLU A 59 42.63 -13.86 -0.23
N PHE A 60 41.83 -12.98 0.39
CA PHE A 60 40.40 -13.15 0.52
C PHE A 60 39.69 -11.83 0.19
N SER A 61 38.49 -11.94 -0.37
CA SER A 61 37.62 -10.82 -0.72
C SER A 61 36.21 -11.06 -0.22
N LEU A 62 35.64 -10.08 0.48
CA LEU A 62 34.26 -10.07 0.92
C LEU A 62 33.53 -8.84 0.35
N SER A 63 32.47 -9.08 -0.41
CA SER A 63 31.55 -8.03 -0.87
C SER A 63 30.36 -7.94 0.06
N VAL A 64 30.11 -6.76 0.63
CA VAL A 64 28.94 -6.49 1.48
C VAL A 64 28.12 -5.32 0.93
N SER A 65 26.80 -5.45 0.90
CA SER A 65 25.86 -4.39 0.47
C SER A 65 25.63 -3.36 1.57
N HIS A 66 26.70 -2.74 2.05
CA HIS A 66 26.65 -1.66 3.02
C HIS A 66 27.26 -0.40 2.43
N THR A 67 26.56 0.71 2.62
CA THR A 67 26.95 2.05 2.19
C THR A 67 27.82 2.76 3.22
N ASN A 68 27.74 2.38 4.50
CA ASN A 68 28.58 2.91 5.57
C ASN A 68 29.13 1.78 6.47
N ILE A 69 30.46 1.68 6.55
CA ILE A 69 31.20 0.75 7.41
C ILE A 69 32.20 1.51 8.25
N GLU A 70 32.17 1.27 9.56
CA GLU A 70 33.05 1.91 10.54
C GLU A 70 33.82 0.88 11.36
N ASN A 71 34.99 1.27 11.89
CA ASN A 71 35.79 0.45 12.81
C ASN A 71 36.14 -0.96 12.28
N LEU A 72 36.39 -1.08 10.97
CA LEU A 72 36.75 -2.34 10.33
C LEU A 72 38.04 -2.93 10.93
N LYS A 73 37.99 -4.21 11.28
CA LYS A 73 39.11 -5.00 11.81
C LYS A 73 39.13 -6.35 11.11
N VAL A 74 40.29 -6.71 10.56
CA VAL A 74 40.53 -8.04 9.99
C VAL A 74 41.61 -8.73 10.80
N LYS A 75 41.44 -10.03 11.07
CA LYS A 75 42.44 -10.86 11.72
C LYS A 75 42.61 -12.18 10.98
N ASP A 76 43.85 -12.52 10.64
CA ASP A 76 44.25 -13.85 10.21
C ASP A 76 44.74 -14.64 11.42
N PHE A 77 43.99 -15.67 11.80
CA PHE A 77 44.02 -16.28 13.13
C PHE A 77 43.87 -15.23 14.24
N THR A 78 44.97 -14.82 14.86
CA THR A 78 45.02 -13.79 15.91
C THR A 78 45.72 -12.51 15.47
N THR A 79 46.37 -12.53 14.30
CA THR A 79 47.22 -11.43 13.81
C THR A 79 46.37 -10.42 13.04
N PRO A 80 46.35 -9.13 13.43
CA PRO A 80 45.65 -8.09 12.69
C PRO A 80 46.20 -7.91 11.27
N ILE A 81 45.33 -7.61 10.32
CA ILE A 81 45.66 -7.23 8.94
C ILE A 81 44.96 -5.91 8.63
N ASP A 82 45.65 -5.03 7.90
CA ASP A 82 45.05 -3.85 7.30
C ASP A 82 44.45 -4.23 5.94
N PRO A 83 43.11 -4.18 5.77
CA PRO A 83 42.46 -4.54 4.51
C PRO A 83 42.39 -3.36 3.52
N ASP A 84 42.35 -3.69 2.24
CA ASP A 84 41.99 -2.77 1.16
C ASP A 84 40.47 -2.70 1.00
N ILE A 85 39.91 -1.50 1.08
CA ILE A 85 38.46 -1.25 0.99
C ILE A 85 38.15 -0.55 -0.33
N VAL A 86 37.28 -1.13 -1.14
CA VAL A 86 36.80 -0.53 -2.41
C VAL A 86 35.28 -0.42 -2.39
N LEU A 87 34.78 0.81 -2.42
CA LEU A 87 33.35 1.10 -2.53
C LEU A 87 32.96 1.25 -4.00
N THR A 88 31.96 0.48 -4.45
CA THR A 88 31.42 0.57 -5.83
C THR A 88 29.92 0.31 -5.79
N ASN A 89 29.10 1.24 -6.31
CA ASN A 89 27.65 1.06 -6.47
C ASN A 89 26.92 0.50 -5.23
N ASN A 90 27.14 1.10 -4.05
CA ASN A 90 26.58 0.67 -2.76
C ASN A 90 27.05 -0.70 -2.23
N ILE A 91 28.11 -1.27 -2.83
CA ILE A 91 28.81 -2.46 -2.35
C ILE A 91 30.17 -2.05 -1.84
N THR A 92 30.48 -2.45 -0.60
CA THR A 92 31.82 -2.33 -0.03
C THR A 92 32.54 -3.67 -0.19
N ASN A 93 33.65 -3.66 -0.93
CA ASN A 93 34.53 -4.81 -1.07
C ASN A 93 35.69 -4.69 -0.09
N ILE A 94 35.86 -5.71 0.75
CA ILE A 94 36.93 -5.82 1.76
C ILE A 94 37.90 -6.89 1.25
N ASN A 95 39.09 -6.46 0.84
CA ASN A 95 40.14 -7.33 0.30
C ASN A 95 41.33 -7.37 1.24
N PHE A 96 41.94 -8.52 1.46
CA PHE A 96 43.18 -8.58 2.25
C PHE A 96 44.03 -9.81 1.91
N PRO A 97 45.37 -9.68 1.94
CA PRO A 97 46.27 -10.81 1.78
C PRO A 97 46.32 -11.66 3.06
N PHE A 98 46.47 -12.97 2.91
CA PHE A 98 46.74 -13.85 4.04
C PHE A 98 48.20 -13.75 4.47
N ILE A 99 48.44 -13.69 5.78
CA ILE A 99 49.79 -13.71 6.36
C ILE A 99 50.29 -15.16 6.42
N ASN A 100 49.43 -16.07 6.83
CA ASN A 100 49.75 -17.48 7.02
C ASN A 100 49.44 -18.29 5.77
N LYS A 101 50.40 -19.14 5.37
CA LYS A 101 50.22 -20.07 4.24
C LYS A 101 49.77 -21.43 4.76
N ILE A 102 48.53 -21.81 4.44
CA ILE A 102 47.97 -23.10 4.86
C ILE A 102 47.93 -24.05 3.66
N VAL A 103 48.82 -25.04 3.67
CA VAL A 103 48.98 -26.04 2.59
C VAL A 103 48.64 -27.43 3.10
N GLY A 104 47.92 -28.20 2.28
CA GLY A 104 47.61 -29.60 2.53
C GLY A 104 46.11 -29.86 2.58
N VAL A 105 45.73 -31.08 2.19
CA VAL A 105 44.33 -31.54 2.23
C VAL A 105 43.82 -31.53 3.68
N ASP A 106 42.58 -31.09 3.85
CA ASP A 106 41.87 -30.99 5.13
C ASP A 106 42.54 -30.05 6.14
N LYS A 107 43.42 -29.15 5.67
CA LYS A 107 43.96 -28.08 6.50
C LYS A 107 43.01 -26.88 6.47
N THR A 108 42.67 -26.39 7.65
CA THR A 108 41.74 -25.27 7.84
C THR A 108 42.48 -24.01 8.21
N HIS A 109 42.13 -22.92 7.52
CA HIS A 109 42.56 -21.56 7.76
C HIS A 109 41.42 -20.78 8.39
N THR A 110 41.63 -20.23 9.59
CA THR A 110 40.60 -19.45 10.29
C THR A 110 40.94 -17.97 10.33
N PHE A 111 39.99 -17.11 9.99
CA PHE A 111 40.16 -15.66 10.01
C PHE A 111 38.82 -14.97 10.36
N SER A 112 38.88 -13.69 10.71
CA SER A 112 37.70 -12.92 11.10
C SER A 112 37.70 -11.51 10.55
N ILE A 113 36.50 -11.03 10.23
CA ILE A 113 36.23 -9.66 9.78
C ILE A 113 35.18 -9.08 10.74
N GLU A 114 35.44 -7.93 11.32
CA GLU A 114 34.55 -7.26 12.27
C GLU A 114 34.41 -5.78 11.95
N TYR A 115 33.20 -5.25 11.94
CA TYR A 115 32.93 -3.83 11.69
C TYR A 115 31.60 -3.38 12.28
N ASN A 116 31.35 -2.08 12.27
CA ASN A 116 30.07 -1.50 12.66
C ASN A 116 29.36 -0.87 11.45
N THR A 117 28.03 -0.90 11.44
CA THR A 117 27.21 -0.25 10.40
C THR A 117 25.83 0.14 10.94
N HIS A 118 25.22 1.16 10.35
CA HIS A 118 23.83 1.56 10.58
C HIS A 118 22.85 0.96 9.55
N ASP A 119 23.35 0.28 8.51
CA ASP A 119 22.52 -0.16 7.38
C ASP A 119 21.67 -1.41 7.69
N ILE A 120 21.91 -2.08 8.82
CA ILE A 120 21.23 -3.34 9.18
C ILE A 120 19.93 -3.10 9.94
N ALA A 121 19.93 -2.19 10.91
CA ALA A 121 18.82 -1.99 11.84
C ALA A 121 18.40 -0.51 11.85
N VAL A 122 17.19 -0.27 11.40
CA VAL A 122 16.60 1.07 11.24
C VAL A 122 15.46 1.23 12.24
N LYS A 123 15.46 2.34 12.97
CA LYS A 123 14.39 2.69 13.90
C LYS A 123 13.59 3.85 13.35
N THR A 124 12.38 3.56 12.93
CA THR A 124 11.39 4.58 12.58
C THR A 124 10.36 4.58 13.70
N GLY A 125 10.13 5.72 14.35
CA GLY A 125 9.16 5.87 15.44
C GLY A 125 9.21 4.77 16.51
N SER A 126 8.18 3.91 16.50
CA SER A 126 8.01 2.83 17.48
C SER A 126 8.38 1.44 16.95
N VAL A 127 8.87 1.37 15.71
CA VAL A 127 9.18 0.12 15.01
C VAL A 127 10.66 -0.02 14.73
N TRP A 128 11.12 -1.26 14.62
CA TRP A 128 12.47 -1.59 14.19
C TRP A 128 12.44 -2.53 13.00
N GLU A 129 13.06 -2.10 11.92
CA GLU A 129 13.29 -2.92 10.74
C GLU A 129 14.72 -3.45 10.73
N ILE A 130 14.85 -4.74 10.49
CA ILE A 130 16.15 -5.39 10.35
C ILE A 130 16.22 -6.04 8.99
N ASN A 131 17.18 -5.61 8.18
CA ASN A 131 17.41 -6.13 6.85
C ASN A 131 18.87 -6.56 6.73
N ILE A 132 19.10 -7.87 6.70
CA ILE A 132 20.41 -8.46 6.49
C ILE A 132 20.46 -8.96 5.05
N PRO A 133 21.33 -8.40 4.20
CA PRO A 133 21.41 -8.80 2.81
C PRO A 133 21.86 -10.26 2.67
N LYS A 134 21.51 -10.86 1.53
CA LYS A 134 22.01 -12.16 1.14
C LYS A 134 23.54 -12.14 1.06
N ILE A 135 24.17 -13.22 1.49
CA ILE A 135 25.61 -13.41 1.37
C ILE A 135 25.94 -13.91 -0.03
N THR A 136 26.72 -13.16 -0.79
CA THR A 136 27.24 -13.57 -2.10
C THR A 136 28.72 -13.93 -1.98
N THR A 137 29.07 -15.19 -2.26
CA THR A 137 30.45 -15.67 -2.30
C THR A 137 30.66 -16.55 -3.53
N ASN A 138 31.88 -16.53 -4.06
CA ASN A 138 32.32 -17.39 -5.17
C ASN A 138 32.84 -18.75 -4.68
N GLU A 139 32.93 -18.96 -3.36
CA GLU A 139 33.41 -20.19 -2.74
C GLU A 139 32.29 -21.19 -2.45
N SER A 140 32.65 -22.48 -2.39
CA SER A 140 31.73 -23.53 -1.97
C SER A 140 31.45 -23.40 -0.47
N ILE A 141 30.25 -22.96 -0.10
CA ILE A 141 29.82 -22.91 1.30
C ILE A 141 29.49 -24.33 1.77
N ASN A 142 30.17 -24.78 2.82
CA ASN A 142 29.83 -26.03 3.50
C ASN A 142 28.79 -25.81 4.60
N ASN A 143 29.05 -24.87 5.51
CA ASN A 143 28.12 -24.45 6.56
C ASN A 143 28.02 -22.92 6.67
N LEU A 144 26.83 -22.42 6.96
CA LEU A 144 26.51 -21.01 7.18
C LEU A 144 25.58 -20.91 8.37
N THR A 145 26.02 -20.19 9.39
CA THR A 145 25.21 -19.86 10.56
C THR A 145 25.19 -18.35 10.75
N VAL A 146 23.99 -17.76 10.77
CA VAL A 146 23.80 -16.34 11.08
C VAL A 146 23.11 -16.22 12.43
N ASN A 147 23.66 -15.39 13.31
CA ASN A 147 23.10 -15.07 14.61
C ASN A 147 22.75 -13.58 14.65
N LEU A 148 21.46 -13.28 14.77
CA LEU A 148 20.97 -11.93 14.99
C LEU A 148 20.66 -11.76 16.48
N GLN A 149 21.44 -10.93 17.16
CA GLN A 149 21.27 -10.63 18.58
C GLN A 149 20.59 -9.27 18.74
N ILE A 150 19.43 -9.28 19.40
CA ILE A 150 18.58 -8.12 19.61
C ILE A 150 18.57 -7.69 21.09
N PRO A 151 18.61 -6.39 21.40
CA PRO A 151 18.46 -5.88 22.75
C PRO A 151 17.13 -6.28 23.42
N PRO A 152 17.10 -6.50 24.74
CA PRO A 152 15.87 -6.86 25.46
C PRO A 152 14.73 -5.85 25.40
N ASN A 153 15.02 -4.58 25.12
CA ASN A 153 14.04 -3.48 25.07
C ASN A 153 13.39 -3.30 23.69
N PHE A 154 13.69 -4.17 22.71
CA PHE A 154 13.03 -4.09 21.41
C PHE A 154 11.52 -4.40 21.54
N PRO A 155 10.68 -3.80 20.69
CA PRO A 155 9.27 -4.18 20.57
C PRO A 155 9.12 -5.67 20.24
N LYS A 156 7.90 -6.18 20.33
CA LYS A 156 7.60 -7.57 19.96
C LYS A 156 7.90 -7.81 18.48
N LEU A 157 8.55 -8.94 18.17
CA LEU A 157 8.70 -9.42 16.80
C LEU A 157 7.33 -9.70 16.16
N VAL A 158 7.06 -9.10 15.01
CA VAL A 158 5.81 -9.32 14.25
C VAL A 158 6.04 -10.09 12.96
N PHE A 159 7.23 -10.01 12.39
CA PHE A 159 7.60 -10.71 11.16
C PHE A 159 9.08 -11.07 11.17
N VAL A 160 9.40 -12.27 10.69
CA VAL A 160 10.76 -12.68 10.34
C VAL A 160 10.70 -13.68 9.19
N ASP A 161 11.43 -13.41 8.12
CA ASP A 161 11.70 -14.37 7.04
C ASP A 161 13.19 -14.32 6.66
N PRO A 162 13.84 -15.47 6.42
CA PRO A 162 13.35 -16.83 6.65
C PRO A 162 13.08 -17.09 8.14
N LYS A 163 12.34 -18.16 8.45
CA LYS A 163 12.10 -18.53 9.86
C LYS A 163 13.43 -18.94 10.53
N PRO A 164 13.75 -18.40 11.72
CA PRO A 164 14.94 -18.81 12.46
C PRO A 164 14.81 -20.27 12.90
N THR A 165 15.92 -21.00 12.88
CA THR A 165 15.98 -22.39 13.36
C THR A 165 15.92 -22.48 14.88
N LYS A 166 16.41 -21.44 15.57
CA LYS A 166 16.42 -21.36 17.03
C LYS A 166 16.31 -19.91 17.49
N ILE A 167 15.55 -19.70 18.57
CA ILE A 167 15.48 -18.42 19.28
C ILE A 167 15.84 -18.68 20.74
N THR A 168 16.86 -17.99 21.27
CA THR A 168 17.26 -18.12 22.68
C THR A 168 17.83 -16.80 23.19
N ASN A 169 17.29 -16.26 24.28
CA ASN A 169 17.75 -14.99 24.88
C ASN A 169 17.89 -13.83 23.86
N ASN A 170 16.87 -13.63 23.01
CA ASN A 170 16.85 -12.64 21.92
C ASN A 170 17.96 -12.82 20.85
N ILE A 171 18.52 -14.02 20.76
CA ILE A 171 19.39 -14.44 19.66
C ILE A 171 18.57 -15.30 18.72
N TYR A 172 18.41 -14.83 17.48
CA TYR A 172 17.75 -15.50 16.38
C TYR A 172 18.82 -16.16 15.50
N THR A 173 18.85 -17.48 15.48
CA THR A 173 19.83 -18.27 14.73
C THR A 173 19.20 -18.79 13.45
N PHE A 174 19.92 -18.64 12.33
CA PHE A 174 19.55 -19.12 11.01
C PHE A 174 20.66 -20.05 10.50
N SER A 175 20.30 -21.22 9.99
CA SER A 175 21.25 -22.18 9.39
C SER A 175 21.25 -22.06 7.86
N SER A 176 22.23 -22.70 7.20
CA SER A 176 22.29 -22.77 5.73
C SER A 176 20.96 -23.20 5.11
N HIS A 177 20.31 -24.18 5.72
CA HIS A 177 19.06 -24.74 5.23
C HIS A 177 17.89 -23.76 5.37
N SER A 178 17.76 -23.07 6.52
CA SER A 178 16.70 -22.08 6.68
C SER A 178 16.93 -20.84 5.81
N LEU A 179 18.20 -20.45 5.63
CA LEU A 179 18.56 -19.32 4.78
C LEU A 179 18.23 -19.58 3.33
N ALA A 180 18.50 -20.80 2.81
CA ALA A 180 18.22 -21.17 1.43
C ALA A 180 18.64 -20.11 0.40
N ASN A 181 19.76 -19.42 0.67
CA ASN A 181 20.30 -18.32 -0.13
C ASN A 181 19.39 -17.06 -0.23
N LYS A 182 18.56 -16.80 0.79
CA LYS A 182 17.70 -15.62 0.94
C LYS A 182 18.31 -14.59 1.90
N PRO A 183 17.98 -13.29 1.76
CA PRO A 183 18.23 -12.29 2.79
C PRO A 183 17.39 -12.58 4.05
N ILE A 184 17.75 -11.97 5.19
CA ILE A 184 16.93 -12.00 6.41
C ILE A 184 16.23 -10.64 6.55
N SER A 185 14.92 -10.65 6.67
CA SER A 185 14.08 -9.50 6.97
C SER A 185 13.31 -9.75 8.26
N ALA A 186 13.40 -8.83 9.21
CA ALA A 186 12.62 -8.87 10.44
C ALA A 186 11.97 -7.51 10.72
N LEU A 187 10.84 -7.53 11.42
CA LEU A 187 10.13 -6.35 11.87
C LEU A 187 9.71 -6.54 13.33
N PHE A 188 10.00 -5.54 14.15
CA PHE A 188 9.59 -5.46 15.55
C PHE A 188 8.68 -4.24 15.72
N GLY A 189 7.50 -4.46 16.31
CA GLY A 189 6.43 -3.46 16.40
C GLY A 189 5.34 -3.70 15.34
N SER A 190 4.08 -3.63 15.76
CA SER A 190 2.92 -3.96 14.90
C SER A 190 2.23 -2.75 14.30
N GLU A 191 2.50 -1.55 14.81
CA GLU A 191 1.80 -0.34 14.46
C GLU A 191 2.75 0.85 14.52
N GLN A 192 2.45 1.91 13.77
CA GLN A 192 3.20 3.14 13.76
C GLN A 192 2.27 4.34 13.55
N PHE A 193 2.58 5.47 14.19
CA PHE A 193 1.78 6.68 14.15
C PHE A 193 2.58 7.85 13.58
N PHE A 194 1.93 8.62 12.70
CA PHE A 194 2.48 9.83 12.11
C PHE A 194 1.52 11.00 12.28
N GLU A 195 2.04 12.16 12.63
CA GLU A 195 1.41 13.45 12.38
C GLU A 195 1.72 13.89 10.95
N LEU A 196 0.67 14.22 10.20
CA LEU A 196 0.77 14.70 8.84
C LEU A 196 0.07 16.07 8.74
N ASN A 197 0.85 17.08 8.38
CA ASN A 197 0.39 18.43 8.13
C ASN A 197 0.53 18.71 6.62
N THR A 198 -0.58 18.98 5.95
CA THR A 198 -0.61 19.24 4.51
C THR A 198 -1.26 20.58 4.18
N SER A 199 -0.68 21.31 3.24
CA SER A 199 -1.23 22.54 2.69
C SER A 199 -1.68 22.31 1.25
N TYR A 200 -2.81 22.89 0.87
CA TYR A 200 -3.38 22.81 -0.47
C TYR A 200 -3.71 24.19 -0.99
N TYR A 201 -3.55 24.37 -2.30
CA TYR A 201 -3.96 25.57 -3.00
C TYR A 201 -5.00 25.24 -4.07
N LEU A 202 -6.12 25.96 -4.03
CA LEU A 202 -7.15 25.93 -5.05
C LEU A 202 -7.36 27.33 -5.63
N GLU A 203 -7.57 27.40 -6.94
CA GLU A 203 -7.92 28.62 -7.63
C GLU A 203 -9.11 28.39 -8.56
N ASN A 204 -10.06 29.31 -8.53
CA ASN A 204 -11.14 29.37 -9.49
C ASN A 204 -10.84 30.43 -10.55
N GLU A 205 -10.39 29.97 -11.71
CA GLU A 205 -10.09 30.86 -12.84
C GLU A 205 -11.35 31.39 -13.55
N LEU A 206 -12.54 30.91 -13.21
CA LEU A 206 -13.80 31.29 -13.86
C LEU A 206 -14.40 32.57 -13.26
N ASN A 207 -15.29 33.20 -14.03
CA ASN A 207 -16.12 34.34 -13.58
C ASN A 207 -17.44 33.90 -12.92
N SER A 208 -17.60 32.59 -12.66
CA SER A 208 -18.74 31.99 -11.99
C SER A 208 -18.27 31.16 -10.80
N ASN A 209 -19.18 30.79 -9.89
CA ASN A 209 -18.86 29.80 -8.88
C ASN A 209 -18.40 28.49 -9.54
N ASN A 210 -17.44 27.81 -8.91
CA ASN A 210 -16.92 26.53 -9.38
C ASN A 210 -16.66 25.60 -8.20
N GLN A 211 -16.98 24.32 -8.36
CA GLN A 211 -16.69 23.30 -7.37
C GLN A 211 -15.33 22.69 -7.67
N LYS A 212 -14.48 22.61 -6.64
CA LYS A 212 -13.15 22.02 -6.70
C LYS A 212 -13.02 20.98 -5.59
N THR A 213 -12.15 20.00 -5.80
CA THR A 213 -11.87 18.95 -4.82
C THR A 213 -10.38 18.87 -4.51
N ILE A 214 -10.06 18.52 -3.26
CA ILE A 214 -8.74 18.07 -2.86
C ILE A 214 -8.83 16.64 -2.34
N ALA A 215 -7.85 15.81 -2.67
CA ALA A 215 -7.74 14.48 -2.09
C ALA A 215 -7.09 14.55 -0.71
N LEU A 216 -7.72 13.90 0.27
CA LEU A 216 -7.17 13.68 1.58
C LEU A 216 -6.72 12.21 1.68
N PRO A 217 -5.62 11.91 2.38
CA PRO A 217 -5.23 10.54 2.67
C PRO A 217 -6.40 9.72 3.24
N PRO A 218 -6.81 8.62 2.59
CA PRO A 218 -7.95 7.82 3.02
C PRO A 218 -7.55 6.72 4.00
N ASN A 219 -8.53 6.04 4.59
CA ASN A 219 -8.30 4.74 5.19
C ASN A 219 -7.96 3.70 4.10
N THR A 220 -7.13 2.72 4.43
CA THR A 220 -6.84 1.53 3.62
C THR A 220 -6.88 0.27 4.50
N SER A 221 -6.58 -0.90 3.93
CA SER A 221 -6.42 -2.12 4.73
C SER A 221 -5.27 -2.01 5.76
N TYR A 222 -4.26 -1.17 5.50
CA TYR A 222 -3.09 -0.97 6.37
C TYR A 222 -3.07 0.40 7.08
N GLN A 223 -3.99 1.31 6.72
CA GLN A 223 -3.95 2.71 7.16
C GLN A 223 -5.29 3.14 7.77
N GLU A 224 -5.24 3.79 8.93
CA GLU A 224 -6.34 4.55 9.52
C GLU A 224 -5.98 6.02 9.64
N VAL A 225 -6.96 6.90 9.42
CA VAL A 225 -6.78 8.35 9.42
C VAL A 225 -7.73 9.02 10.41
N LEU A 226 -7.16 9.91 11.22
CA LEU A 226 -7.88 10.84 12.09
C LEU A 226 -7.63 12.27 11.61
N ILE A 227 -8.64 12.93 11.07
CA ILE A 227 -8.61 14.36 10.79
C ILE A 227 -8.74 15.12 12.11
N LYS A 228 -7.66 15.81 12.53
CA LYS A 228 -7.68 16.66 13.71
C LYS A 228 -8.30 18.02 13.41
N ASP A 229 -7.92 18.61 12.28
CA ASP A 229 -8.39 19.91 11.83
C ASP A 229 -8.24 20.06 10.31
N ILE A 230 -9.19 20.75 9.68
CA ILE A 230 -9.09 21.19 8.28
C ILE A 230 -9.66 22.60 8.19
N SER A 231 -8.85 23.54 7.73
CA SER A 231 -9.19 24.96 7.72
C SER A 231 -8.80 25.61 6.38
N PRO A 232 -9.74 26.27 5.70
CA PRO A 232 -11.17 26.37 6.02
C PRO A 232 -11.89 25.03 5.89
N LYS A 233 -13.06 24.90 6.53
CA LYS A 233 -13.84 23.67 6.46
C LYS A 233 -14.38 23.43 5.04
N PRO A 234 -14.37 22.18 4.54
CA PRO A 234 -15.00 21.84 3.27
C PRO A 234 -16.53 21.88 3.37
N ASP A 235 -17.18 22.00 2.22
CA ASP A 235 -18.63 21.88 2.09
C ASP A 235 -19.08 20.45 2.43
N ASN A 236 -18.29 19.46 2.02
CA ASN A 236 -18.51 18.04 2.27
C ASN A 236 -17.20 17.26 2.04
N ILE A 237 -17.11 16.06 2.60
CA ILE A 237 -16.12 15.04 2.20
C ILE A 237 -16.86 13.83 1.65
N THR A 238 -16.51 13.43 0.44
CA THR A 238 -17.09 12.26 -0.25
C THR A 238 -16.03 11.20 -0.51
N ALA A 239 -16.43 9.94 -0.63
CA ALA A 239 -15.55 8.88 -1.13
C ALA A 239 -15.78 8.69 -2.63
N ASP A 240 -14.70 8.53 -3.41
CA ASP A 240 -14.80 8.09 -4.80
C ASP A 240 -14.87 6.54 -4.89
N PRO A 241 -15.05 5.95 -6.09
CA PRO A 241 -15.13 4.50 -6.24
C PRO A 241 -13.88 3.71 -5.81
N ASP A 242 -12.71 4.35 -5.78
CA ASP A 242 -11.45 3.74 -5.32
C ASP A 242 -11.25 3.87 -3.81
N GLY A 243 -12.11 4.66 -3.13
CA GLY A 243 -12.09 4.88 -1.70
C GLY A 243 -11.37 6.16 -1.28
N ASN A 244 -10.92 7.00 -2.22
CA ASN A 244 -10.27 8.26 -1.89
C ASN A 244 -11.24 9.23 -1.25
N TRP A 245 -10.79 9.96 -0.24
CA TRP A 245 -11.58 11.02 0.37
C TRP A 245 -11.36 12.32 -0.38
N LEU A 246 -12.45 12.85 -0.94
CA LEU A 246 -12.46 14.09 -1.71
C LEU A 246 -13.16 15.17 -0.89
N ALA A 247 -12.39 16.13 -0.38
CA ALA A 247 -12.93 17.31 0.27
C ALA A 247 -13.36 18.33 -0.79
N VAL A 248 -14.63 18.73 -0.71
CA VAL A 248 -15.34 19.52 -1.72
C VAL A 248 -15.40 20.98 -1.27
N TYR A 249 -15.05 21.89 -2.17
CA TYR A 249 -15.12 23.34 -1.93
C TYR A 249 -15.80 24.07 -3.10
N THR A 250 -16.76 24.92 -2.78
CA THR A 250 -17.39 25.84 -3.73
C THR A 250 -16.66 27.18 -3.70
N LEU A 251 -15.86 27.47 -4.73
CA LEU A 251 -15.10 28.70 -4.86
C LEU A 251 -15.92 29.75 -5.61
N LYS A 252 -15.92 30.98 -5.08
CA LYS A 252 -16.47 32.18 -5.74
C LYS A 252 -15.65 32.54 -7.00
N PRO A 253 -16.17 33.41 -7.90
CA PRO A 253 -15.42 33.86 -9.06
C PRO A 253 -14.05 34.40 -8.66
N LYS A 254 -12.99 33.97 -9.36
CA LYS A 254 -11.60 34.42 -9.13
C LYS A 254 -11.05 34.17 -7.72
N GLN A 255 -11.72 33.35 -6.91
CA GLN A 255 -11.27 33.07 -5.56
C GLN A 255 -10.03 32.18 -5.58
N LYS A 256 -9.02 32.57 -4.80
CA LYS A 256 -7.88 31.74 -4.40
C LYS A 256 -8.13 31.24 -2.97
N LEU A 257 -7.82 29.99 -2.69
CA LEU A 257 -8.07 29.35 -1.40
C LEU A 257 -6.85 28.53 -0.99
N ASN A 258 -6.29 28.86 0.17
CA ASN A 258 -5.33 27.99 0.85
C ASN A 258 -6.07 27.17 1.90
N ILE A 259 -5.77 25.88 1.99
CA ILE A 259 -6.36 24.96 2.93
C ILE A 259 -5.23 24.27 3.69
N ASP A 260 -5.30 24.27 5.01
CA ASP A 260 -4.38 23.56 5.88
C ASP A 260 -5.12 22.39 6.53
N LEU A 261 -4.53 21.20 6.47
CA LEU A 261 -5.04 19.96 7.02
C LEU A 261 -4.05 19.41 8.03
N LYS A 262 -4.55 19.06 9.21
CA LYS A 262 -3.81 18.35 10.26
C LYS A 262 -4.48 17.02 10.51
N GLN A 263 -3.70 15.94 10.44
CA GLN A 263 -4.22 14.60 10.64
C GLN A 263 -3.18 13.69 11.29
N ILE A 264 -3.68 12.64 11.94
CA ILE A 264 -2.87 11.55 12.46
C ILE A 264 -3.14 10.32 11.61
N ILE A 265 -2.07 9.69 11.14
CA ILE A 265 -2.10 8.43 10.41
C ILE A 265 -1.63 7.33 11.33
N LYS A 266 -2.40 6.25 11.42
CA LYS A 266 -2.00 5.00 12.05
C LYS A 266 -1.77 3.96 10.96
N LEU A 267 -0.54 3.45 10.86
CA LEU A 267 -0.21 2.29 10.05
C LEU A 267 -0.20 1.04 10.92
N GLN A 268 -0.63 -0.08 10.35
CA GLN A 268 -0.66 -1.39 11.01
C GLN A 268 -0.06 -2.45 10.10
N PHE A 269 0.69 -3.40 10.66
CA PHE A 269 1.42 -4.38 9.87
C PHE A 269 0.50 -5.44 9.26
N THR A 270 -0.56 -5.81 10.00
CA THR A 270 -1.55 -6.79 9.54
C THR A 270 -2.71 -6.06 8.87
N PRO A 271 -3.02 -6.36 7.61
CA PRO A 271 -4.13 -5.72 6.93
C PRO A 271 -5.48 -6.11 7.53
N LYS A 272 -6.41 -5.17 7.54
CA LYS A 272 -7.83 -5.45 7.82
C LYS A 272 -8.49 -6.05 6.59
N SER A 273 -9.29 -7.10 6.80
CA SER A 273 -10.20 -7.60 5.79
C SER A 273 -11.18 -6.50 5.38
N GLU A 274 -11.49 -6.46 4.09
CA GLU A 274 -12.62 -5.70 3.56
C GLU A 274 -13.92 -6.21 4.15
N ILE A 275 -14.89 -5.29 4.28
CA ILE A 275 -16.23 -5.61 4.77
C ILE A 275 -17.18 -5.73 3.57
N GLY A 276 -17.81 -6.89 3.45
CA GLY A 276 -18.64 -7.24 2.30
C GLY A 276 -17.81 -7.81 1.14
N THR A 277 -18.45 -7.94 -0.02
CA THR A 277 -17.84 -8.43 -1.25
C THR A 277 -17.63 -7.26 -2.20
N PRO A 278 -16.39 -6.77 -2.38
CA PRO A 278 -16.13 -5.66 -3.30
C PRO A 278 -16.41 -6.07 -4.75
N ASP A 279 -16.91 -5.15 -5.57
CA ASP A 279 -16.95 -5.34 -7.02
C ASP A 279 -15.55 -5.13 -7.59
N LEU A 280 -14.88 -6.24 -7.90
CA LEU A 280 -13.50 -6.24 -8.39
C LEU A 280 -13.40 -6.15 -9.92
N SER A 281 -14.54 -6.12 -10.64
CA SER A 281 -14.55 -6.20 -12.11
C SER A 281 -13.78 -5.05 -12.75
N LYS A 282 -13.92 -3.83 -12.21
CA LYS A 282 -13.21 -2.64 -12.69
C LYS A 282 -11.70 -2.67 -12.48
N TYR A 283 -11.25 -3.41 -11.47
CA TYR A 283 -9.83 -3.58 -11.17
C TYR A 283 -9.16 -4.67 -12.01
N LEU A 284 -9.88 -5.25 -12.98
CA LEU A 284 -9.36 -6.18 -13.99
C LEU A 284 -9.27 -5.53 -15.37
N GLU A 285 -9.99 -4.44 -15.62
CA GLU A 285 -10.07 -3.80 -16.93
C GLU A 285 -8.73 -3.10 -17.30
N PRO A 286 -8.34 -3.12 -18.60
CA PRO A 286 -7.20 -2.36 -19.07
C PRO A 286 -7.55 -0.88 -19.12
N THR A 287 -6.55 -0.02 -18.94
CA THR A 287 -6.67 1.43 -19.07
C THR A 287 -5.66 1.95 -20.09
N LYS A 288 -5.64 3.26 -20.36
CA LYS A 288 -4.60 3.86 -21.21
C LYS A 288 -3.19 3.65 -20.62
N THR A 289 -3.05 3.70 -19.30
CA THR A 289 -1.77 3.49 -18.61
C THR A 289 -1.43 2.01 -18.52
N TRP A 290 -2.40 1.16 -18.17
CA TRP A 290 -2.23 -0.28 -18.01
C TRP A 290 -2.78 -1.05 -19.20
N ASP A 291 -2.41 -0.62 -20.41
CA ASP A 291 -2.87 -1.24 -21.66
C ASP A 291 -2.15 -2.57 -21.91
N TYR A 292 -2.60 -3.62 -21.21
CA TYR A 292 -2.04 -4.96 -21.35
C TYR A 292 -2.48 -5.67 -22.65
N ASN A 293 -3.33 -5.04 -23.46
CA ASN A 293 -3.72 -5.51 -24.79
C ASN A 293 -2.73 -5.10 -25.87
N SER A 294 -1.76 -4.24 -25.53
CA SER A 294 -0.72 -3.82 -26.46
C SER A 294 0.13 -5.00 -26.97
N GLN A 295 0.75 -4.85 -28.14
CA GLN A 295 1.52 -5.92 -28.78
C GLN A 295 2.74 -6.35 -27.95
N GLU A 296 3.28 -5.47 -27.12
CA GLU A 296 4.40 -5.72 -26.22
C GLU A 296 4.09 -6.85 -25.25
N PHE A 297 2.89 -6.85 -24.68
CA PHE A 297 2.46 -7.89 -23.75
C PHE A 297 2.16 -9.23 -24.44
N GLN A 298 2.14 -9.30 -25.77
CA GLN A 298 2.05 -10.55 -26.53
C GLN A 298 3.42 -11.21 -26.73
N LYS A 299 4.52 -10.44 -26.60
CA LYS A 299 5.90 -10.93 -26.78
C LYS A 299 6.45 -11.62 -25.54
N ILE A 300 5.76 -11.51 -24.41
CA ILE A 300 6.15 -12.09 -23.13
C ILE A 300 5.30 -13.34 -22.90
N ASN A 301 5.91 -14.42 -22.39
CA ASN A 301 5.18 -15.62 -22.01
C ASN A 301 4.42 -15.41 -20.69
N VAL A 302 3.36 -14.59 -20.74
CA VAL A 302 2.59 -14.20 -19.55
C VAL A 302 1.86 -15.39 -18.92
N GLY A 303 1.66 -16.50 -19.66
CA GLY A 303 0.96 -17.69 -19.18
C GLY A 303 1.61 -18.40 -17.98
N GLU A 304 2.85 -18.04 -17.65
CA GLU A 304 3.59 -18.54 -16.48
C GLU A 304 3.46 -17.64 -15.24
N LEU A 305 2.89 -16.43 -15.37
CA LEU A 305 2.74 -15.45 -14.29
C LEU A 305 1.35 -15.54 -13.65
N LYS A 306 1.06 -16.67 -13.02
CA LYS A 306 -0.30 -17.01 -12.52
C LYS A 306 -0.60 -16.45 -11.14
N ASP A 307 0.43 -16.17 -10.35
CA ASP A 307 0.28 -15.64 -9.00
C ASP A 307 0.99 -14.29 -8.81
N PRO A 308 0.62 -13.52 -7.77
CA PRO A 308 1.21 -12.20 -7.52
C PRO A 308 2.73 -12.23 -7.31
N GLN A 309 3.30 -13.29 -6.73
CA GLN A 309 4.74 -13.39 -6.48
C GLN A 309 5.52 -13.58 -7.78
N GLN A 310 5.01 -14.40 -8.71
CA GLN A 310 5.61 -14.57 -10.02
C GLN A 310 5.63 -13.26 -10.81
N ILE A 311 4.52 -12.51 -10.78
CA ILE A 311 4.43 -11.19 -11.40
C ILE A 311 5.42 -10.23 -10.74
N PHE A 312 5.46 -10.20 -9.41
CA PHE A 312 6.39 -9.38 -8.64
C PHE A 312 7.84 -9.64 -9.05
N ASN A 313 8.26 -10.91 -9.04
CA ASN A 313 9.61 -11.32 -9.39
C ASN A 313 9.95 -10.95 -10.84
N PHE A 314 9.00 -11.15 -11.77
CA PHE A 314 9.19 -10.74 -13.16
C PHE A 314 9.46 -9.24 -13.27
N VAL A 315 8.70 -8.40 -12.57
CA VAL A 315 8.88 -6.94 -12.57
C VAL A 315 10.22 -6.55 -11.96
N THR A 316 10.58 -7.11 -10.80
CA THR A 316 11.84 -6.80 -10.11
C THR A 316 13.07 -7.20 -10.92
N ASP A 317 12.99 -8.31 -11.64
CA ASP A 317 14.09 -8.87 -12.43
C ASP A 317 14.21 -8.23 -13.82
N SER A 318 13.09 -7.72 -14.35
CA SER A 318 13.06 -7.14 -15.70
C SER A 318 13.48 -5.67 -15.76
N LEU A 319 13.26 -4.91 -14.68
CA LEU A 319 13.48 -3.46 -14.65
C LEU A 319 14.74 -3.07 -13.87
N VAL A 320 15.36 -1.96 -14.26
CA VAL A 320 16.50 -1.34 -13.56
C VAL A 320 16.14 0.10 -13.22
N TYR A 321 16.17 0.43 -11.93
CA TYR A 321 15.82 1.76 -11.45
C TYR A 321 16.82 2.83 -11.93
N ASN A 322 16.31 3.94 -12.47
CA ASN A 322 17.12 5.02 -13.00
C ASN A 322 16.97 6.32 -12.20
N TYR A 323 17.89 6.51 -11.25
CA TYR A 323 17.95 7.69 -10.37
C TYR A 323 18.03 9.03 -11.13
N SER A 324 18.61 9.05 -12.34
CA SER A 324 18.80 10.30 -13.10
C SER A 324 17.49 10.85 -13.69
N LEU A 325 16.42 10.05 -13.73
CA LEU A 325 15.12 10.45 -14.25
C LEU A 325 14.28 11.26 -13.24
N ILE A 326 14.65 11.24 -11.95
CA ILE A 326 13.93 11.99 -10.91
C ILE A 326 14.32 13.48 -10.93
N GLU A 327 15.56 13.78 -11.32
CA GLU A 327 16.13 15.13 -11.31
C GLU A 327 15.78 15.95 -12.56
N LYS A 328 15.48 15.27 -13.67
CA LYS A 328 15.09 15.86 -14.94
C LYS A 328 13.59 15.75 -15.04
N ASP A 329 12.89 16.88 -14.89
CA ASP A 329 11.45 17.12 -15.11
C ASP A 329 10.65 15.85 -15.45
N PRO A 330 9.74 15.38 -14.56
CA PRO A 330 9.15 14.05 -14.69
C PRO A 330 8.59 13.87 -16.10
N LEU A 331 9.16 12.92 -16.83
CA LEU A 331 8.55 12.42 -18.06
C LEU A 331 7.06 12.24 -17.77
N SER A 332 6.19 12.73 -18.67
CA SER A 332 4.77 12.46 -18.57
C SER A 332 4.57 10.96 -18.28
N ARG A 333 3.67 10.61 -17.35
CA ARG A 333 3.48 9.22 -16.91
C ARG A 333 3.41 8.31 -18.13
N GLN A 334 4.36 7.37 -18.22
CA GLN A 334 4.49 6.45 -19.34
C GLN A 334 3.51 5.27 -19.16
N THR A 335 3.22 4.54 -20.24
CA THR A 335 2.40 3.35 -20.17
C THR A 335 3.19 2.16 -19.60
N ALA A 336 2.50 1.15 -19.08
CA ALA A 336 3.12 -0.09 -18.63
C ALA A 336 3.90 -0.80 -19.78
N SER A 337 3.42 -0.69 -21.02
CA SER A 337 4.09 -1.23 -22.20
C SER A 337 5.42 -0.55 -22.52
N PHE A 338 5.57 0.73 -22.19
CA PHE A 338 6.85 1.45 -22.34
C PHE A 338 7.94 0.80 -21.49
N SER A 339 7.62 0.41 -20.26
CA SER A 339 8.58 -0.22 -19.33
C SER A 339 9.12 -1.55 -19.84
N LEU A 340 8.34 -2.28 -20.63
CA LEU A 340 8.79 -3.52 -21.30
C LEU A 340 9.77 -3.25 -22.44
N GLN A 341 9.63 -2.11 -23.13
CA GLN A 341 10.53 -1.72 -24.22
C GLN A 341 11.81 -1.05 -23.70
N HIS A 342 11.73 -0.38 -22.54
CA HIS A 342 12.80 0.42 -21.96
C HIS A 342 13.09 0.02 -20.50
N PRO A 343 13.55 -1.21 -20.25
CA PRO A 343 13.70 -1.75 -18.90
C PRO A 343 14.67 -0.96 -18.00
N THR A 344 15.62 -0.23 -18.58
CA THR A 344 16.60 0.60 -17.85
C THR A 344 16.19 2.06 -17.67
N GLN A 345 14.97 2.42 -18.09
CA GLN A 345 14.40 3.76 -17.95
C GLN A 345 13.16 3.71 -17.05
N ALA A 346 13.31 3.12 -15.85
CA ALA A 346 12.21 2.90 -14.92
C ALA A 346 12.40 3.69 -13.62
N ILE A 347 11.29 4.28 -13.14
CA ILE A 347 11.13 4.81 -11.77
C ILE A 347 9.95 4.10 -11.09
N CYS A 348 9.61 4.47 -9.85
CA CYS A 348 8.58 3.78 -9.03
C CYS A 348 7.22 3.61 -9.74
N THR A 349 6.78 4.61 -10.51
CA THR A 349 5.54 4.51 -11.30
C THR A 349 5.63 3.46 -12.41
N ASN A 350 6.78 3.28 -13.05
CA ASN A 350 6.97 2.24 -14.08
C ASN A 350 6.92 0.82 -13.50
N PHE A 351 7.57 0.61 -12.35
CA PHE A 351 7.52 -0.67 -11.64
C PHE A 351 6.08 -1.00 -11.24
N THR A 352 5.38 -0.02 -10.67
CA THR A 352 3.98 -0.16 -10.24
C THR A 352 3.03 -0.40 -11.41
N ASP A 353 3.12 0.40 -12.46
CA ASP A 353 2.24 0.30 -13.63
C ASP A 353 2.43 -1.02 -14.37
N LEU A 354 3.67 -1.51 -14.47
CA LEU A 354 3.94 -2.83 -15.07
C LEU A 354 3.36 -3.96 -14.22
N PHE A 355 3.52 -3.91 -12.89
CA PHE A 355 2.91 -4.89 -11.99
C PHE A 355 1.39 -4.92 -12.14
N VAL A 356 0.72 -3.77 -12.08
CA VAL A 356 -0.74 -3.66 -12.19
C VAL A 356 -1.21 -4.22 -13.54
N ALA A 357 -0.58 -3.84 -14.65
CA ALA A 357 -0.95 -4.33 -15.97
C ALA A 357 -0.82 -5.86 -16.10
N LEU A 358 0.27 -6.44 -15.58
CA LEU A 358 0.48 -7.90 -15.58
C LEU A 358 -0.50 -8.63 -14.67
N ALA A 359 -0.80 -8.08 -13.48
CA ALA A 359 -1.79 -8.64 -12.56
C ALA A 359 -3.18 -8.67 -13.19
N ARG A 360 -3.63 -7.55 -13.73
CA ARG A 360 -4.94 -7.44 -14.40
C ARG A 360 -5.05 -8.41 -15.59
N LYS A 361 -4.01 -8.50 -16.42
CA LYS A 361 -3.92 -9.47 -17.53
C LYS A 361 -4.08 -10.92 -17.07
N ASN A 362 -3.64 -11.25 -15.87
CA ASN A 362 -3.74 -12.58 -15.27
C ASN A 362 -4.96 -12.76 -14.34
N ASN A 363 -5.99 -11.93 -14.49
CA ASN A 363 -7.23 -11.99 -13.69
C ASN A 363 -7.01 -11.78 -12.18
N LEU A 364 -5.96 -11.03 -11.81
CA LEU A 364 -5.69 -10.59 -10.45
C LEU A 364 -6.06 -9.10 -10.34
N PRO A 365 -7.10 -8.75 -9.56
CA PRO A 365 -7.46 -7.35 -9.34
C PRO A 365 -6.30 -6.60 -8.73
N ALA A 366 -5.91 -5.49 -9.35
CA ALA A 366 -4.75 -4.71 -8.92
C ALA A 366 -4.97 -3.22 -9.14
N ARG A 367 -4.33 -2.39 -8.32
CA ARG A 367 -4.42 -0.92 -8.35
C ARG A 367 -3.11 -0.29 -7.91
N GLU A 368 -2.94 0.99 -8.22
CA GLU A 368 -1.80 1.78 -7.76
C GLU A 368 -2.17 2.55 -6.49
N ILE A 369 -1.18 2.69 -5.63
CA ILE A 369 -1.20 3.57 -4.48
C ILE A 369 -0.11 4.61 -4.68
N GLN A 370 -0.47 5.87 -4.50
CA GLN A 370 0.48 6.98 -4.53
C GLN A 370 0.50 7.67 -3.17
N GLY A 371 1.70 7.91 -2.64
CA GLY A 371 1.83 8.42 -1.28
C GLY A 371 3.24 8.79 -0.87
N PHE A 372 3.46 8.85 0.44
CA PHE A 372 4.76 9.15 1.02
C PHE A 372 5.36 7.90 1.65
N ALA A 373 6.62 7.60 1.35
CA ALA A 373 7.33 6.48 1.96
C ALA A 373 8.54 7.03 2.72
N MET A 374 8.66 6.78 4.03
CA MET A 374 9.78 7.29 4.83
C MET A 374 11.06 6.50 4.55
N SER A 375 12.20 7.19 4.43
CA SER A 375 13.50 6.58 4.19
C SER A 375 14.62 7.31 4.94
N GLU A 376 15.48 6.53 5.61
CA GLU A 376 16.73 7.04 6.21
C GLU A 376 17.93 6.94 5.25
N ASN A 377 17.77 6.27 4.10
CA ASN A 377 18.84 6.10 3.11
C ASN A 377 18.32 6.32 1.70
N GLU A 378 18.40 7.55 1.23
CA GLU A 378 17.95 7.96 -0.10
C GLU A 378 18.71 7.32 -1.26
N LYS A 379 19.85 6.67 -1.02
CA LYS A 379 20.56 5.91 -2.07
C LYS A 379 19.99 4.50 -2.26
N LEU A 380 19.37 3.93 -1.23
CA LEU A 380 18.76 2.59 -1.27
C LEU A 380 17.23 2.64 -1.38
N LYS A 381 16.63 3.72 -0.87
CA LYS A 381 15.20 4.02 -0.86
C LYS A 381 15.03 5.48 -1.32
N PRO A 382 15.15 5.75 -2.62
CA PRO A 382 15.23 7.11 -3.15
C PRO A 382 13.98 7.94 -2.88
N LEU A 383 14.19 9.10 -2.26
CA LEU A 383 13.27 10.22 -2.14
C LEU A 383 14.06 11.49 -2.49
N SER A 384 13.44 12.49 -3.12
CA SER A 384 14.12 13.77 -3.31
C SER A 384 13.88 14.68 -2.11
N LEU A 385 14.93 14.96 -1.32
CA LEU A 385 14.89 15.83 -0.14
C LEU A 385 14.35 17.24 -0.36
N ALA A 386 14.31 17.75 -1.60
CA ALA A 386 14.05 19.16 -1.87
C ALA A 386 12.59 19.50 -2.25
N LYS A 387 11.77 18.52 -2.65
CA LYS A 387 10.38 18.70 -3.12
C LYS A 387 9.45 17.63 -2.53
N ASP A 388 8.13 17.82 -2.63
CA ASP A 388 7.13 16.79 -2.28
C ASP A 388 7.16 15.67 -3.33
N VAL A 389 8.25 14.89 -3.36
CA VAL A 389 8.37 13.72 -4.22
C VAL A 389 7.68 12.56 -3.53
N LEU A 390 6.68 12.03 -4.23
CA LEU A 390 5.88 10.89 -3.78
C LEU A 390 6.45 9.59 -4.31
N HIS A 391 6.12 8.52 -3.62
CA HIS A 391 6.37 7.15 -4.02
C HIS A 391 5.09 6.52 -4.56
N ALA A 392 5.24 5.53 -5.42
CA ALA A 392 4.14 4.75 -5.99
C ALA A 392 4.44 3.27 -5.84
N TRP A 393 3.44 2.51 -5.39
CA TRP A 393 3.53 1.06 -5.22
C TRP A 393 2.18 0.39 -5.54
N PRO A 394 2.19 -0.89 -5.98
CA PRO A 394 0.96 -1.60 -6.30
C PRO A 394 0.29 -2.25 -5.08
N GLU A 395 -1.03 -2.40 -5.19
CA GLU A 395 -1.84 -3.34 -4.42
C GLU A 395 -2.41 -4.42 -5.35
N TYR A 396 -2.50 -5.66 -4.86
CA TYR A 396 -3.33 -6.71 -5.45
C TYR A 396 -4.38 -7.20 -4.44
N PHE A 397 -5.52 -7.66 -4.92
CA PHE A 397 -6.56 -8.20 -4.06
C PHE A 397 -6.33 -9.69 -3.77
N ASP A 398 -6.07 -10.03 -2.51
CA ASP A 398 -6.00 -11.41 -2.03
C ASP A 398 -7.41 -11.89 -1.70
N LYS A 399 -7.96 -12.75 -2.57
CA LYS A 399 -9.33 -13.29 -2.44
C LYS A 399 -9.51 -14.19 -1.22
N GLU A 400 -8.46 -14.88 -0.78
CA GLU A 400 -8.54 -15.78 0.38
C GLU A 400 -8.60 -14.99 1.68
N LYS A 401 -7.83 -13.90 1.75
CA LYS A 401 -7.81 -12.99 2.90
C LYS A 401 -8.88 -11.88 2.83
N ASN A 402 -9.59 -11.78 1.71
CA ASN A 402 -10.56 -10.72 1.41
C ASN A 402 -9.99 -9.31 1.70
N THR A 403 -8.78 -9.04 1.23
CA THR A 403 -8.10 -7.75 1.48
C THR A 403 -7.18 -7.36 0.33
N TRP A 404 -6.98 -6.05 0.17
CA TRP A 404 -5.87 -5.52 -0.61
C TRP A 404 -4.54 -5.75 0.12
N ILE A 405 -3.55 -6.29 -0.60
CA ILE A 405 -2.19 -6.53 -0.15
C ILE A 405 -1.27 -5.59 -0.90
N GLN A 406 -0.48 -4.82 -0.14
CA GLN A 406 0.53 -3.91 -0.67
C GLN A 406 1.86 -4.64 -0.87
N VAL A 407 2.51 -4.38 -2.00
CA VAL A 407 3.85 -4.90 -2.31
C VAL A 407 4.68 -3.79 -2.97
N ASP A 408 6.01 -3.82 -2.83
CA ASP A 408 6.88 -2.83 -3.47
C ASP A 408 8.04 -3.45 -4.28
N PRO A 409 7.85 -3.63 -5.60
CA PRO A 409 8.91 -4.14 -6.47
C PRO A 409 10.03 -3.11 -6.69
N THR A 410 9.77 -1.81 -6.50
CA THR A 410 10.78 -0.77 -6.62
C THR A 410 11.81 -0.89 -5.51
N TRP A 411 11.35 -0.92 -4.26
CA TRP A 411 12.26 -1.01 -3.11
C TRP A 411 12.95 -2.36 -3.05
N THR A 412 12.31 -3.45 -3.48
CA THR A 412 13.01 -4.74 -3.63
C THR A 412 14.19 -4.64 -4.59
N ASN A 413 14.02 -3.98 -5.74
CA ASN A 413 15.07 -3.77 -6.74
C ASN A 413 16.20 -2.87 -6.20
N THR A 414 15.87 -1.74 -5.56
CA THR A 414 16.88 -0.76 -5.09
C THR A 414 17.60 -1.16 -3.79
N THR A 415 17.05 -2.10 -3.02
CA THR A 415 17.63 -2.60 -1.77
C THR A 415 18.32 -3.96 -1.91
N ASN A 416 18.61 -4.40 -3.14
CA ASN A 416 19.27 -5.67 -3.43
C ASN A 416 18.50 -6.91 -2.88
N GLY A 417 17.17 -6.90 -3.05
CA GLY A 417 16.32 -8.05 -2.80
C GLY A 417 15.75 -8.15 -1.39
N VAL A 418 15.71 -7.07 -0.60
CA VAL A 418 14.91 -7.07 0.64
C VAL A 418 13.46 -7.43 0.29
N ASP A 419 12.87 -8.30 1.10
CA ASP A 419 11.52 -8.79 0.84
C ASP A 419 10.49 -7.70 1.14
N TYR A 420 10.00 -7.03 0.08
CA TYR A 420 8.83 -6.14 0.08
C TYR A 420 7.59 -6.78 -0.57
N PHE A 421 7.59 -8.10 -0.73
CA PHE A 421 6.42 -8.85 -1.19
C PHE A 421 5.64 -9.45 -0.02
N ASN A 422 6.31 -10.17 0.88
CA ASN A 422 5.68 -10.79 2.04
C ASN A 422 5.57 -9.85 3.24
N LYS A 423 6.35 -8.76 3.23
CA LYS A 423 6.42 -7.75 4.28
C LYS A 423 6.74 -6.41 3.63
N LEU A 424 5.77 -5.49 3.51
CA LEU A 424 6.09 -4.13 3.07
C LEU A 424 6.89 -3.41 4.17
N ASP A 425 6.25 -2.61 5.02
CA ASP A 425 6.81 -2.01 6.23
C ASP A 425 5.71 -1.21 6.95
N LEU A 426 6.12 -0.32 7.85
CA LEU A 426 5.26 0.65 8.55
C LEU A 426 5.67 2.09 8.23
N ASN A 427 6.16 2.33 7.01
CA ASN A 427 6.68 3.61 6.53
C ASN A 427 5.97 4.13 5.27
N HIS A 428 5.13 3.31 4.63
CA HIS A 428 4.32 3.69 3.48
C HIS A 428 2.97 4.30 3.91
N ILE A 429 2.80 5.60 3.65
CA ILE A 429 1.59 6.37 3.93
C ILE A 429 0.88 6.62 2.60
N ALA A 430 -0.29 6.02 2.42
CA ALA A 430 -1.11 6.19 1.22
C ALA A 430 -1.76 7.58 1.21
N PHE A 431 -1.58 8.35 0.12
CA PHE A 431 -2.28 9.63 -0.06
C PHE A 431 -3.49 9.48 -0.98
N VAL A 432 -3.36 8.69 -2.05
CA VAL A 432 -4.43 8.37 -2.99
C VAL A 432 -4.28 6.95 -3.51
N ILE A 433 -5.38 6.42 -4.03
CA ILE A 433 -5.54 5.13 -4.65
C ILE A 433 -6.00 5.38 -6.08
N HIS A 434 -5.25 4.89 -7.07
CA HIS A 434 -5.65 4.93 -8.47
C HIS A 434 -5.98 3.51 -8.92
N GLY A 435 -7.26 3.23 -9.15
CA GLY A 435 -7.72 1.90 -9.54
C GLY A 435 -8.58 1.94 -10.79
N GLN A 436 -9.67 2.70 -10.78
CA GLN A 436 -10.54 2.85 -11.95
C GLN A 436 -10.03 3.96 -12.87
N ASP A 437 -9.56 5.05 -12.29
CA ASP A 437 -8.86 6.11 -13.00
C ASP A 437 -7.37 6.09 -12.63
N THR A 438 -6.51 6.39 -13.60
CA THR A 438 -5.05 6.39 -13.46
C THR A 438 -4.46 7.78 -13.30
N THR A 439 -5.29 8.83 -13.21
CA THR A 439 -4.78 10.20 -13.08
C THR A 439 -5.40 10.94 -11.89
N PRO A 440 -6.71 11.25 -11.85
CA PRO A 440 -7.35 11.77 -10.66
C PRO A 440 -7.67 10.66 -9.63
N PRO A 441 -7.73 11.04 -8.34
CA PRO A 441 -7.46 12.39 -7.83
C PRO A 441 -5.95 12.66 -7.69
N LEU A 442 -5.56 13.94 -7.70
CA LEU A 442 -4.17 14.32 -7.43
C LEU A 442 -3.85 14.07 -5.94
N PRO A 443 -2.66 13.57 -5.60
CA PRO A 443 -2.27 13.37 -4.21
C PRO A 443 -1.93 14.68 -3.48
N ALA A 444 -1.86 14.59 -2.15
CA ALA A 444 -1.33 15.68 -1.33
C ALA A 444 0.09 16.06 -1.79
N GLY A 445 0.41 17.35 -1.77
CA GLY A 445 1.66 17.91 -2.33
C GLY A 445 1.59 18.33 -3.80
N PHE A 446 0.56 17.92 -4.55
CA PHE A 446 0.40 18.31 -5.98
C PHE A 446 -0.49 19.55 -6.19
N TYR A 447 -1.19 19.99 -5.16
CA TYR A 447 -2.02 21.20 -5.17
C TYR A 447 -1.19 22.45 -4.89
N LYS A 448 -0.21 22.72 -5.76
CA LYS A 448 0.83 23.73 -5.56
C LYS A 448 0.32 25.16 -5.66
N ASN A 449 0.77 26.02 -4.76
CA ASN A 449 0.70 27.47 -4.93
C ASN A 449 1.88 27.94 -5.79
N PRO A 450 1.68 28.51 -6.99
CA PRO A 450 2.76 28.94 -7.87
C PRO A 450 3.61 30.08 -7.28
N GLU A 451 3.10 30.79 -6.26
CA GLU A 451 3.79 31.89 -5.59
C GLU A 451 4.67 31.42 -4.41
N LYS A 452 4.65 30.12 -4.07
CA LYS A 452 5.45 29.53 -2.98
C LYS A 452 6.39 28.45 -3.48
N THR A 453 7.55 28.34 -2.84
CA THR A 453 8.57 27.30 -3.11
C THR A 453 8.75 26.32 -1.96
N THR A 454 7.91 26.41 -0.92
CA THR A 454 7.98 25.55 0.27
C THR A 454 7.41 24.15 0.00
N LYS A 455 7.79 23.19 0.85
CA LYS A 455 7.11 21.89 0.94
C LYS A 455 5.68 22.10 1.44
N ASP A 456 4.74 21.38 0.86
CA ASP A 456 3.33 21.41 1.26
C ASP A 456 2.94 20.17 2.06
N VAL A 457 3.84 19.19 2.20
CA VAL A 457 3.63 17.96 2.96
C VAL A 457 4.72 17.86 4.03
N ASN A 458 4.29 17.77 5.30
CA ASN A 458 5.18 17.53 6.42
C ASN A 458 4.69 16.29 7.21
N VAL A 459 5.53 15.26 7.24
CA VAL A 459 5.28 13.99 7.94
C VAL A 459 6.24 13.89 9.11
N LYS A 460 5.72 13.59 10.29
CA LYS A 460 6.52 13.36 11.49
C LYS A 460 5.97 12.20 12.30
N GLU A 461 6.84 11.33 12.79
CA GLU A 461 6.46 10.28 13.75
C GLU A 461 5.89 10.88 15.04
N THR A 462 4.96 10.16 15.66
CA THR A 462 4.37 10.53 16.95
C THR A 462 4.11 9.31 17.82
N ASP A 463 3.88 9.53 19.11
CA ASP A 463 3.53 8.48 20.04
C ASP A 463 2.16 7.86 19.70
N PRO A 464 1.89 6.61 20.10
CA PRO A 464 0.59 5.99 19.91
C PRO A 464 -0.55 6.82 20.50
N ILE A 465 -1.62 7.00 19.72
CA ILE A 465 -2.81 7.77 20.10
C ILE A 465 -4.05 6.93 19.82
N GLU A 466 -4.98 6.88 20.77
CA GLU A 466 -6.30 6.27 20.57
C GLU A 466 -7.18 7.19 19.72
N PHE A 467 -7.76 6.64 18.64
CA PHE A 467 -8.63 7.40 17.76
C PHE A 467 -10.04 7.48 18.36
N PRO A 468 -10.67 8.66 18.42
CA PRO A 468 -12.05 8.77 18.86
C PRO A 468 -12.97 8.00 17.90
N PRO A 469 -14.04 7.36 18.38
CA PRO A 469 -14.98 6.67 17.52
C PRO A 469 -15.70 7.67 16.60
N ALA A 470 -16.10 7.19 15.42
CA ALA A 470 -16.93 7.98 14.52
C ALA A 470 -18.29 8.32 15.17
N ASN A 471 -18.79 9.54 14.92
CA ASN A 471 -20.09 9.99 15.42
C ASN A 471 -21.09 10.05 14.25
N ILE A 472 -21.79 8.96 13.98
CA ILE A 472 -22.79 8.92 12.89
C ILE A 472 -24.12 9.45 13.39
N GLN A 473 -24.64 10.46 12.71
CA GLN A 473 -25.93 11.09 12.97
C GLN A 473 -26.85 10.81 11.80
N VAL A 474 -28.04 10.29 12.09
CA VAL A 474 -29.04 9.96 11.07
C VAL A 474 -30.34 10.70 11.39
N GLU A 475 -30.85 11.45 10.42
CA GLU A 475 -32.09 12.22 10.56
C GLU A 475 -32.95 12.17 9.30
N ILE A 476 -34.26 12.40 9.43
CA ILE A 476 -35.16 12.49 8.27
C ILE A 476 -35.24 13.95 7.85
N LYS A 477 -34.68 14.25 6.69
CA LYS A 477 -34.61 15.62 6.17
C LYS A 477 -35.96 16.06 5.61
N GLU A 478 -36.56 15.22 4.77
CA GLU A 478 -37.84 15.53 4.13
C GLU A 478 -38.59 14.29 3.63
N GLN A 479 -39.86 14.49 3.27
CA GLN A 479 -40.68 13.49 2.58
C GLN A 479 -41.21 14.09 1.27
N ARG A 480 -40.89 13.44 0.15
CA ARG A 480 -41.33 13.76 -1.22
C ARG A 480 -42.24 12.65 -1.74
N GLY A 481 -43.55 12.82 -1.57
CA GLY A 481 -44.49 11.77 -1.97
C GLY A 481 -44.26 10.47 -1.19
N ASN A 482 -44.00 9.38 -1.91
CA ASN A 482 -43.64 8.08 -1.32
C ASN A 482 -42.16 7.99 -0.91
N VAL A 483 -41.33 9.00 -1.15
CA VAL A 483 -39.89 8.94 -0.84
C VAL A 483 -39.60 9.68 0.46
N LEU A 484 -38.88 9.03 1.38
CA LEU A 484 -38.23 9.68 2.51
C LEU A 484 -36.78 9.99 2.14
N ILE A 485 -36.35 11.22 2.39
CA ILE A 485 -34.94 11.61 2.28
C ILE A 485 -34.34 11.53 3.67
N VAL A 486 -33.47 10.56 3.88
CA VAL A 486 -32.72 10.37 5.13
C VAL A 486 -31.34 10.97 4.95
N SER A 487 -30.96 11.84 5.88
CA SER A 487 -29.62 12.40 5.96
C SER A 487 -28.77 11.57 6.90
N VAL A 488 -27.56 11.26 6.46
CA VAL A 488 -26.49 10.65 7.25
C VAL A 488 -25.35 11.65 7.33
N LYS A 489 -24.89 11.98 8.54
CA LYS A 489 -23.79 12.90 8.80
C LYS A 489 -22.73 12.22 9.64
N ASN A 490 -21.47 12.50 9.34
CA ASN A 490 -20.35 12.19 10.22
C ASN A 490 -19.57 13.48 10.53
N PRO A 491 -19.95 14.26 11.55
CA PRO A 491 -19.22 15.45 11.94
C PRO A 491 -17.87 15.16 12.61
N SER A 492 -17.51 13.91 12.85
CA SER A 492 -16.25 13.55 13.51
C SER A 492 -15.08 13.50 12.52
N GLY A 493 -13.86 13.53 13.05
CA GLY A 493 -12.61 13.39 12.29
C GLY A 493 -12.25 11.94 11.93
N THR A 494 -13.06 10.96 12.34
CA THR A 494 -12.83 9.52 12.12
C THR A 494 -13.88 8.97 11.17
N ALA A 495 -13.49 8.16 10.20
CA ALA A 495 -14.44 7.47 9.31
C ALA A 495 -15.14 6.30 10.00
N LYS A 496 -16.31 5.92 9.49
CA LYS A 496 -16.95 4.63 9.78
C LYS A 496 -17.23 3.90 8.49
N LEU A 497 -16.50 2.80 8.24
CA LEU A 497 -16.57 2.06 6.97
C LEU A 497 -16.42 3.02 5.78
N ASN A 498 -17.40 3.03 4.88
CA ASN A 498 -17.47 3.88 3.69
C ASN A 498 -18.02 5.29 3.94
N ILE A 499 -18.23 5.70 5.19
CA ILE A 499 -18.70 7.04 5.57
C ILE A 499 -17.48 7.87 5.98
N PRO A 500 -17.00 8.81 5.12
CA PRO A 500 -15.81 9.60 5.41
C PRO A 500 -15.98 10.50 6.65
N PRO A 501 -14.89 10.99 7.26
CA PRO A 501 -14.96 12.04 8.27
C PRO A 501 -15.54 13.32 7.67
N LEU A 502 -16.13 14.18 8.50
CA LEU A 502 -16.73 15.47 8.11
C LEU A 502 -17.67 15.39 6.89
N SER A 503 -18.39 14.28 6.75
CA SER A 503 -19.24 13.99 5.59
C SER A 503 -20.73 14.19 5.86
N HIS A 504 -21.47 14.40 4.79
CA HIS A 504 -22.92 14.43 4.75
C HIS A 504 -23.41 13.76 3.47
N GLN A 505 -24.33 12.81 3.61
CA GLN A 505 -24.95 12.09 2.50
C GLN A 505 -26.47 12.06 2.69
N GLU A 506 -27.18 11.97 1.58
CA GLU A 506 -28.63 11.78 1.55
C GLU A 506 -28.94 10.47 0.85
N MET A 507 -29.90 9.74 1.40
CA MET A 507 -30.40 8.50 0.83
C MET A 507 -31.91 8.56 0.69
N GLU A 508 -32.41 7.97 -0.40
CA GLU A 508 -33.83 7.88 -0.68
C GLU A 508 -34.39 6.53 -0.21
N ILE A 509 -35.45 6.57 0.58
CA ILE A 509 -36.18 5.37 1.03
C ILE A 509 -37.59 5.42 0.48
N ASN A 510 -37.94 4.41 -0.31
CA ASN A 510 -39.27 4.25 -0.87
C ASN A 510 -40.24 3.67 0.16
N LEU A 511 -41.32 4.39 0.42
CA LEU A 511 -42.44 3.96 1.24
C LEU A 511 -43.37 3.07 0.41
N ASN A 512 -43.65 1.86 0.91
CA ASN A 512 -44.61 0.94 0.30
C ASN A 512 -46.03 1.50 0.26
N SER A 513 -46.42 2.33 1.23
CA SER A 513 -47.75 2.95 1.29
C SER A 513 -47.77 4.22 2.14
N ARG A 514 -48.72 5.10 1.82
CA ARG A 514 -49.05 6.31 2.58
C ARG A 514 -50.50 6.26 3.07
N PRO A 515 -50.82 6.86 4.23
CA PRO A 515 -52.21 7.01 4.65
C PRO A 515 -52.99 7.87 3.64
N ILE A 516 -54.27 7.54 3.40
CA ILE A 516 -55.12 8.31 2.47
C ILE A 516 -55.45 9.68 3.08
N VAL A 517 -55.80 9.70 4.36
CA VAL A 517 -56.13 10.89 5.16
C VAL A 517 -55.41 10.79 6.52
N GLY A 518 -55.03 11.93 7.09
CA GLY A 518 -54.37 11.99 8.39
C GLY A 518 -52.88 11.60 8.35
N LYS A 519 -52.08 12.20 9.24
CA LYS A 519 -50.67 11.79 9.39
C LYS A 519 -50.61 10.44 10.11
N SER A 520 -49.69 9.58 9.71
CA SER A 520 -49.39 8.34 10.42
C SER A 520 -47.96 8.38 10.93
N THR A 521 -47.78 8.16 12.23
CA THR A 521 -46.44 7.99 12.80
C THR A 521 -46.03 6.52 12.61
N LYS A 522 -44.92 6.31 11.92
CA LYS A 522 -44.28 5.00 11.78
C LYS A 522 -42.83 5.10 12.25
N THR A 523 -42.25 3.99 12.63
CA THR A 523 -40.80 3.88 12.84
C THR A 523 -40.15 3.35 11.58
N VAL A 524 -39.09 4.00 11.12
CA VAL A 524 -38.23 3.53 10.04
C VAL A 524 -36.91 3.11 10.66
N THR A 525 -36.51 1.87 10.46
CA THR A 525 -35.18 1.38 10.83
C THR A 525 -34.31 1.38 9.60
N VAL A 526 -33.16 2.06 9.67
CA VAL A 526 -32.13 2.05 8.63
C VAL A 526 -30.87 1.44 9.19
N GLU A 527 -30.21 0.61 8.38
CA GLU A 527 -28.90 0.06 8.71
C GLU A 527 -27.84 0.90 8.02
N ILE A 528 -26.98 1.54 8.81
CA ILE A 528 -25.93 2.44 8.32
C ILE A 528 -24.61 1.97 8.91
N ALA A 529 -23.70 1.54 8.03
CA ALA A 529 -22.38 1.03 8.39
C ALA A 529 -22.39 -0.07 9.49
N GLY A 530 -23.36 -1.00 9.40
CA GLY A 530 -23.55 -2.12 10.31
C GLY A 530 -24.32 -1.80 11.60
N ASP A 531 -24.66 -0.53 11.85
CA ASP A 531 -25.52 -0.16 12.99
C ASP A 531 -26.96 0.04 12.54
N GLN A 532 -27.91 -0.22 13.44
CA GLN A 532 -29.33 0.06 13.21
C GLN A 532 -29.74 1.39 13.86
N TYR A 533 -30.38 2.26 13.08
CA TYR A 533 -30.96 3.53 13.53
C TYR A 533 -32.47 3.48 13.36
N THR A 534 -33.21 3.61 14.47
CA THR A 534 -34.67 3.65 14.44
C THR A 534 -35.16 5.10 14.60
N LEU A 535 -35.82 5.61 13.55
CA LEU A 535 -36.27 6.99 13.45
C LEU A 535 -37.80 7.06 13.46
N PRO A 536 -38.42 7.88 14.31
CA PRO A 536 -39.85 8.14 14.23
C PRO A 536 -40.15 9.06 13.04
N VAL A 537 -41.12 8.67 12.21
CA VAL A 537 -41.47 9.37 10.96
C VAL A 537 -42.95 9.66 10.91
N SER A 538 -43.30 10.93 10.77
CA SER A 538 -44.67 11.33 10.48
C SER A 538 -44.92 11.31 8.97
N ILE A 539 -45.48 10.21 8.46
CA ILE A 539 -45.81 10.05 7.04
C ILE A 539 -47.00 10.94 6.68
N LYS A 540 -46.79 11.85 5.72
CA LYS A 540 -47.81 12.73 5.15
C LYS A 540 -48.83 11.92 4.32
N PRO A 541 -50.14 12.23 4.42
CA PRO A 541 -51.17 11.55 3.66
C PRO A 541 -51.15 11.87 2.17
N ILE A 542 -51.84 11.04 1.38
CA ILE A 542 -52.04 11.24 -0.06
C ILE A 542 -52.89 12.49 -0.31
N LEU A 543 -54.02 12.64 0.41
CA LEU A 543 -54.87 13.82 0.31
C LEU A 543 -54.45 14.85 1.38
N GLN A 544 -53.98 16.00 0.92
CA GLN A 544 -53.74 17.15 1.77
C GLN A 544 -55.07 17.63 2.37
N PRO A 545 -55.12 18.07 3.64
CA PRO A 545 -56.37 18.53 4.28
C PRO A 545 -57.11 19.62 3.48
N GLN A 546 -56.36 20.52 2.84
CA GLN A 546 -56.91 21.58 1.98
C GLN A 546 -57.61 21.02 0.73
N ALA A 547 -57.03 19.98 0.11
CA ALA A 547 -57.64 19.30 -1.04
C ALA A 547 -58.91 18.55 -0.63
N LEU A 548 -58.91 17.93 0.57
CA LEU A 548 -60.09 17.28 1.12
C LEU A 548 -61.23 18.28 1.37
N MET A 549 -60.92 19.45 1.94
CA MET A 549 -61.86 20.55 2.16
C MET A 549 -62.41 21.10 0.85
N ALA A 550 -61.59 21.23 -0.19
CA ALA A 550 -62.03 21.66 -1.51
C ALA A 550 -62.95 20.64 -2.20
N ILE A 551 -62.64 19.34 -2.09
CA ILE A 551 -63.49 18.24 -2.56
C ILE A 551 -64.84 18.24 -1.81
N LEU A 552 -64.82 18.42 -0.49
CA LEU A 552 -66.03 18.54 0.32
C LEU A 552 -66.87 19.77 -0.05
N ALA A 553 -66.23 20.93 -0.25
CA ALA A 553 -66.90 22.15 -0.67
C ALA A 553 -67.53 22.00 -2.07
N THR A 554 -66.82 21.41 -3.02
CA THR A 554 -67.37 21.15 -4.37
C THR A 554 -68.50 20.13 -4.35
N LEU A 555 -68.39 19.05 -3.59
CA LEU A 555 -69.48 18.10 -3.37
C LEU A 555 -70.71 18.76 -2.73
N LEU A 556 -70.49 19.65 -1.76
CA LEU A 556 -71.57 20.40 -1.11
C LEU A 556 -72.27 21.34 -2.09
N ILE A 557 -71.51 22.06 -2.93
CA ILE A 557 -72.06 22.91 -4.00
C ILE A 557 -72.86 22.06 -5.00
N LEU A 558 -72.33 20.91 -5.41
CA LEU A 558 -73.01 20.01 -6.34
C LEU A 558 -74.33 19.48 -5.75
N LEU A 559 -74.33 19.11 -4.46
CA LEU A 559 -75.52 18.67 -3.74
C LEU A 559 -76.57 19.78 -3.66
N ILE A 560 -76.17 21.01 -3.36
CA ILE A 560 -77.06 22.18 -3.34
C ILE A 560 -77.68 22.41 -4.74
N LEU A 561 -76.90 22.28 -5.81
CA LEU A 561 -77.39 22.41 -7.18
C LEU A 561 -78.37 21.30 -7.57
N ILE A 562 -78.11 20.06 -7.14
CA ILE A 562 -79.01 18.91 -7.35
C ILE A 562 -80.33 19.12 -6.60
N ILE A 563 -80.28 19.52 -5.32
CA ILE A 563 -81.48 19.82 -4.52
C ILE A 563 -82.29 20.95 -5.17
N LYS A 564 -81.63 22.00 -5.68
CA LYS A 564 -82.28 23.11 -6.39
C LYS A 564 -82.94 22.65 -7.70
N LYS A 565 -82.31 21.72 -8.44
CA LYS A 565 -82.87 21.11 -9.65
C LYS A 565 -84.07 20.21 -9.36
N ILE A 566 -84.03 19.44 -8.27
CA ILE A 566 -85.16 18.60 -7.81
C ILE A 566 -86.33 19.46 -7.34
N LYS A 567 -86.08 20.57 -6.64
CA LYS A 567 -87.13 21.52 -6.25
C LYS A 567 -87.80 22.20 -7.46
N ASN A 568 -87.05 22.50 -8.51
CA ASN A 568 -87.57 23.08 -9.75
C ASN A 568 -88.30 22.07 -10.67
N THR A 569 -88.24 20.76 -10.37
CA THR A 569 -88.92 19.73 -11.19
C THR A 569 -90.22 19.21 -10.56
N ASN A 570 -90.56 19.61 -9.33
CA ASN A 570 -91.79 19.23 -8.63
C ASN A 570 -92.93 20.26 -8.69
N SER A 571 -92.89 21.22 -9.61
CA SER A 571 -94.04 22.08 -9.92
C SER A 571 -94.55 21.75 -11.33
N VAL A 572 -95.49 20.79 -11.42
CA VAL A 572 -96.62 20.69 -12.36
C VAL A 572 -97.20 19.27 -12.22
N PHE A 573 -98.25 19.14 -11.41
CA PHE A 573 -99.29 18.13 -11.60
C PHE A 573 -100.63 18.84 -11.35
N PRO A 574 -101.54 18.91 -12.35
CA PRO A 574 -102.89 19.43 -12.13
C PRO A 574 -103.77 18.34 -11.52
N VAL A 575 -104.38 18.62 -10.37
CA VAL A 575 -105.47 17.81 -9.83
C VAL A 575 -106.77 18.32 -10.45
N SER A 576 -107.41 17.46 -11.26
CA SER A 576 -108.75 17.64 -11.82
C SER A 576 -109.74 16.89 -10.94
N ILE A 577 -110.71 17.60 -10.38
CA ILE A 577 -111.86 17.06 -9.65
C ILE A 577 -112.99 16.83 -10.66
N LYS A 578 -113.54 15.61 -10.71
CA LYS A 578 -114.90 15.33 -11.18
C LYS A 578 -115.61 14.47 -10.14
N THR A 579 -116.86 14.85 -9.89
CA THR A 579 -117.85 14.41 -8.87
C THR A 579 -117.77 12.96 -8.43
#